data_AF-A0A7W7PFE0-F1
#
_entry.id   AF-A0A7W7PFE0-F1
#
_cell.length_a   1.000
_cell.length_b   1.000
_cell.length_c   1.000
_cell.angle_alpha   90.00
_cell.angle_beta   90.00
_cell.angle_gamma   90.00
#
_symmetry.space_group_name_H-M   'P 1'
#
loop_
_entity.id
_entity.type
_entity.pdbx_description
1 polymer ?
#
loop_
_entity_poly.entity_id
_entity_poly.type
_entity_poly.pdbx_seq_one_letter_code
_entity_poly.pdbx_strand_id
1 'polypeptide(L)'
;MGEQVEDSQESLHEEVDRLRQEVARLRPWQESVVEEIKKFALAMKHDYGEVEGALIGVVDRLNSLESGAIADQGGQLPWSLRASERDWQDLTAWVDWLRTHYVTQPQLHIAPCWPAHGGVVEELAALRSSWRAATQRDTDPARVGSDLAHWHQNLLWPTIERIRLNYPIAECEADHIPDPPAQPTDIDALTTVMAEAAAGRRRWESRRFTYGLEADAPYTPGRPGALWRRLGEDWEYLSLLDWQWHRVEENGTVHPPKPEDLHPVTGERAVELEADRQKWVRYWALYVDEAAHRAGEEPTTVVRRRRSPERTYDEAFTVGNVWAPTTAVFDFFDPRPSNPPHLVEIDRDEAERLLYSVCGVLGATEL
;
A
#
# COMPACT_ATOMS: atom_id res chain seq x y z
N MET A 1 60.30 -44.66 46.04
CA MET A 1 60.04 -43.83 44.84
C MET A 1 58.72 -44.17 44.16
N GLY A 2 58.25 -45.43 44.18
CA GLY A 2 56.90 -45.79 43.67
C GLY A 2 55.74 -45.29 44.54
N GLU A 3 55.86 -45.42 45.87
CA GLU A 3 54.80 -45.05 46.83
C GLU A 3 54.47 -43.54 46.84
N GLN A 4 55.47 -42.68 46.68
CA GLN A 4 55.26 -41.22 46.52
C GLN A 4 54.59 -40.83 45.20
N VAL A 5 54.71 -41.66 44.16
CA VAL A 5 54.05 -41.42 42.87
C VAL A 5 52.59 -41.86 42.94
N GLU A 6 52.30 -42.95 43.64
CA GLU A 6 50.93 -43.44 43.87
C GLU A 6 50.13 -42.46 44.75
N ASP A 7 50.69 -42.00 45.88
CA ASP A 7 50.04 -40.97 46.73
C ASP A 7 49.77 -39.66 45.98
N SER A 8 50.71 -39.25 45.12
CA SER A 8 50.54 -38.06 44.29
C SER A 8 49.49 -38.26 43.20
N GLN A 9 49.33 -39.48 42.68
CA GLN A 9 48.29 -39.81 41.70
C GLN A 9 46.92 -39.86 42.36
N GLU A 10 46.79 -40.41 43.56
CA GLU A 10 45.53 -40.47 44.30
C GLU A 10 45.04 -39.06 44.68
N SER A 11 45.92 -38.21 45.21
CA SER A 11 45.60 -36.80 45.52
C SER A 11 45.12 -36.01 44.30
N LEU A 12 45.69 -36.28 43.11
CA LEU A 12 45.25 -35.63 41.86
C LEU A 12 43.88 -36.14 41.42
N HIS A 13 43.56 -37.42 41.62
CA HIS A 13 42.24 -37.96 41.29
C HIS A 13 41.15 -37.36 42.19
N GLU A 14 41.41 -37.24 43.49
CA GLU A 14 40.48 -36.60 44.42
C GLU A 14 40.23 -35.12 44.07
N GLU A 15 41.28 -34.39 43.67
CA GLU A 15 41.16 -33.01 43.25
C GLU A 15 40.36 -32.85 41.95
N VAL A 16 40.60 -33.73 40.96
CA VAL A 16 39.84 -33.76 39.71
C VAL A 16 38.36 -34.07 39.96
N ASP A 17 38.05 -35.00 40.85
CA ASP A 17 36.66 -35.36 41.16
C ASP A 17 35.94 -34.26 41.96
N ARG A 18 36.64 -33.57 42.87
CA ARG A 18 36.14 -32.36 43.53
C ARG A 18 35.83 -31.25 42.52
N LEU A 19 36.75 -30.97 41.60
CA LEU A 19 36.54 -29.97 40.55
C LEU A 19 35.38 -30.35 39.63
N ARG A 20 35.23 -31.64 39.29
CA ARG A 20 34.08 -32.14 38.51
C ARG A 20 32.76 -31.93 39.24
N GLN A 21 32.71 -32.19 40.54
CA GLN A 21 31.52 -31.96 41.37
C GLN A 21 31.18 -30.46 41.46
N GLU A 22 32.20 -29.60 41.58
CA GLU A 22 32.00 -28.15 41.61
C GLU A 22 31.50 -27.61 40.27
N VAL A 23 32.07 -28.06 39.14
CA VAL A 23 31.58 -27.74 37.80
C VAL A 23 30.15 -28.25 37.59
N ALA A 24 29.82 -29.45 38.07
CA ALA A 24 28.47 -29.99 38.00
C ALA A 24 27.48 -29.16 38.83
N ARG A 25 27.92 -28.61 39.97
CA ARG A 25 27.11 -27.74 40.83
C ARG A 25 26.88 -26.36 40.22
N LEU A 26 27.84 -25.82 39.46
CA LEU A 26 27.74 -24.49 38.85
C LEU A 26 26.93 -24.48 37.55
N ARG A 27 26.78 -25.62 36.87
CA ARG A 27 26.08 -25.72 35.58
C ARG A 27 24.61 -25.25 35.63
N PRO A 28 23.77 -25.66 36.62
CA PRO A 28 22.40 -25.16 36.71
C PRO A 28 22.32 -23.65 36.96
N TRP A 29 23.29 -23.09 37.69
CA TRP A 29 23.35 -21.65 37.93
C TRP A 29 23.70 -20.88 36.65
N GLN A 30 24.66 -21.40 35.86
CA GLN A 30 24.98 -20.86 34.55
C GLN A 30 23.75 -20.86 33.61
N GLU A 31 23.01 -21.97 33.57
CA GLU A 31 21.78 -22.08 32.76
C GLU A 31 20.72 -21.06 33.22
N SER A 32 20.53 -20.90 34.53
CA SER A 32 19.61 -19.92 35.09
C SER A 32 19.98 -18.48 34.74
N VAL A 33 21.26 -18.12 34.82
CA VAL A 33 21.72 -16.75 34.48
C VAL A 33 21.54 -16.47 33.00
N VAL A 34 21.82 -17.45 32.13
CA VAL A 34 21.62 -17.32 30.68
C VAL A 34 20.13 -17.10 30.35
N GLU A 35 19.21 -17.82 31.01
CA GLU A 35 17.78 -17.62 30.80
C GLU A 35 17.30 -16.24 31.27
N GLU A 36 17.78 -15.75 32.41
CA GLU A 36 17.43 -14.41 32.89
C GLU A 36 17.99 -13.30 31.97
N ILE A 37 19.21 -13.47 31.44
CA ILE A 37 19.78 -12.54 30.44
C ILE A 37 18.93 -12.54 29.16
N LYS A 38 18.45 -13.70 28.69
CA LYS A 38 17.57 -13.77 27.51
C LYS A 38 16.24 -13.05 27.75
N LYS A 39 15.61 -13.26 28.91
CA LYS A 39 14.37 -12.56 29.28
C LYS A 39 14.58 -11.05 29.35
N PHE A 40 15.67 -10.61 29.97
CA PHE A 40 16.02 -9.20 30.05
C PHE A 40 16.25 -8.60 28.65
N ALA A 41 17.00 -9.28 27.78
CA ALA A 41 17.26 -8.82 26.41
C ALA A 41 15.97 -8.73 25.57
N LEU A 42 15.03 -9.66 25.75
CA LEU A 42 13.73 -9.63 25.08
C LEU A 42 12.87 -8.45 25.56
N ALA A 43 12.81 -8.20 26.87
CA ALA A 43 12.12 -7.05 27.44
C ALA A 43 12.74 -5.73 26.94
N MET A 44 14.06 -5.61 26.98
CA MET A 44 14.77 -4.43 26.46
C MET A 44 14.50 -4.19 24.96
N LYS A 45 14.42 -5.26 24.16
CA LYS A 45 14.10 -5.14 22.73
C LYS A 45 12.66 -4.67 22.50
N HIS A 46 11.73 -5.15 23.32
CA HIS A 46 10.34 -4.70 23.30
C HIS A 46 10.25 -3.21 23.63
N ASP A 47 10.85 -2.78 24.73
CA ASP A 47 10.86 -1.38 25.18
C ASP A 47 11.57 -0.48 24.15
N TYR A 48 12.67 -0.95 23.55
CA TYR A 48 13.36 -0.21 22.49
C TYR A 48 12.47 -0.05 21.24
N GLY A 49 11.71 -1.07 20.87
CA GLY A 49 10.74 -1.01 19.78
C GLY A 49 9.60 -0.03 20.04
N GLU A 50 9.10 0.05 21.28
CA GLU A 50 8.09 1.04 21.68
C GLU A 50 8.64 2.47 21.59
N VAL A 51 9.86 2.69 22.10
CA VAL A 51 10.52 4.00 22.03
C VAL A 51 10.83 4.39 20.59
N GLU A 52 11.30 3.47 19.76
CA GLU A 52 11.56 3.69 18.33
C GLU A 52 10.28 4.03 17.58
N GLY A 53 9.19 3.30 17.82
CA GLY A 53 7.87 3.60 17.25
C GLY A 53 7.33 4.96 17.68
N ALA A 54 7.48 5.31 18.96
CA ALA A 54 7.10 6.63 19.46
C ALA A 54 7.94 7.75 18.83
N LEU A 55 9.24 7.52 18.64
CA LEU A 55 10.17 8.48 18.04
C LEU A 55 9.87 8.69 16.55
N ILE A 56 9.62 7.63 15.79
CA ILE A 56 9.18 7.70 14.39
C ILE A 56 7.88 8.53 14.32
N GLY A 57 6.90 8.25 15.17
CA GLY A 57 5.65 9.02 15.21
C GLY A 57 5.85 10.51 15.57
N VAL A 58 6.83 10.86 16.40
CA VAL A 58 7.19 12.25 16.70
C VAL A 58 7.87 12.92 15.50
N VAL A 59 8.80 12.22 14.84
CA VAL A 59 9.52 12.71 13.65
C VAL A 59 8.57 12.94 12.49
N ASP A 60 7.61 12.04 12.24
CA ASP A 60 6.61 12.21 11.18
C ASP A 60 5.68 13.40 11.42
N ARG A 61 5.29 13.63 12.69
CA ARG A 61 4.52 14.82 13.09
C ARG A 61 5.32 16.10 12.88
N LEU A 62 6.61 16.11 13.24
CA LEU A 62 7.50 17.25 13.02
C LEU A 62 7.69 17.54 11.53
N ASN A 63 7.95 16.51 10.72
CA ASN A 63 8.10 16.64 9.27
C ASN A 63 6.80 17.15 8.61
N SER A 64 5.64 16.73 9.10
CA SER A 64 4.33 17.20 8.64
C SER A 64 4.09 18.68 8.98
N LEU A 65 4.54 19.14 10.16
CA LEU A 65 4.50 20.54 10.58
C LEU A 65 5.48 21.40 9.77
N GLU A 66 6.69 20.92 9.52
CA GLU A 66 7.72 21.62 8.75
C GLU A 66 7.39 21.73 7.26
N SER A 67 6.76 20.71 6.68
CA SER A 67 6.42 20.68 5.25
C SER A 67 5.22 21.57 4.91
N GLY A 68 4.54 22.16 5.90
CA GLY A 68 3.28 22.89 5.66
C GLY A 68 2.18 22.00 5.06
N ALA A 69 2.36 20.68 5.10
CA ALA A 69 1.51 19.66 4.50
C ALA A 69 0.29 19.33 5.37
N ILE A 70 -0.13 20.25 6.24
CA ILE A 70 -1.52 20.30 6.69
C ILE A 70 -2.31 20.91 5.53
N ALA A 71 -2.35 20.19 4.41
CA ALA A 71 -3.33 20.39 3.38
C ALA A 71 -4.68 20.05 4.02
N ASP A 72 -5.48 21.09 4.25
CA ASP A 72 -6.95 21.16 4.21
C ASP A 72 -7.71 19.81 4.12
N GLN A 73 -7.53 18.93 5.10
CA GLN A 73 -8.54 17.95 5.46
C GLN A 73 -9.47 18.70 6.40
N GLY A 74 -10.62 19.13 5.91
CA GLY A 74 -11.59 19.97 6.63
C GLY A 74 -11.72 19.70 8.14
N GLY A 75 -10.90 20.39 8.93
CA GLY A 75 -11.32 21.20 10.07
C GLY A 75 -11.95 20.53 11.29
N GLN A 76 -11.63 19.28 11.64
CA GLN A 76 -11.97 18.77 12.98
C GLN A 76 -10.74 18.31 13.74
N LEU A 77 -10.07 19.29 14.37
CA LEU A 77 -9.21 19.01 15.51
C LEU A 77 -10.07 18.42 16.64
N PRO A 78 -9.56 17.42 17.38
CA PRO A 78 -10.15 16.96 18.64
C PRO A 78 -10.50 18.15 19.55
N TRP A 79 -11.58 18.04 20.32
CA TRP A 79 -11.98 19.08 21.28
C TRP A 79 -10.80 19.50 22.14
N SER A 80 -10.04 18.55 22.65
CA SER A 80 -8.84 18.77 23.48
C SER A 80 -7.80 19.70 22.85
N LEU A 81 -7.59 19.62 21.53
CA LEU A 81 -6.62 20.46 20.80
C LEU A 81 -7.16 21.82 20.39
N ARG A 82 -8.47 21.98 20.25
CA ARG A 82 -9.11 23.26 19.89
C ARG A 82 -9.71 24.03 21.07
N ALA A 83 -9.83 23.39 22.24
CA ALA A 83 -10.39 23.98 23.44
C ALA A 83 -9.44 25.04 24.02
N SER A 84 -10.00 26.18 24.43
CA SER A 84 -9.27 27.18 25.19
C SER A 84 -9.06 26.74 26.64
N GLU A 85 -8.16 27.42 27.37
CA GLU A 85 -8.01 27.22 28.83
C GLU A 85 -9.34 27.36 29.56
N ARG A 86 -10.15 28.34 29.15
CA ARG A 86 -11.48 28.55 29.72
C ARG A 86 -12.39 27.35 29.48
N ASP A 87 -12.37 26.76 28.28
CA ASP A 87 -13.18 25.59 27.95
C ASP A 87 -12.81 24.38 28.82
N TRP A 88 -11.52 24.21 29.11
CA TRP A 88 -11.01 23.18 30.04
C TRP A 88 -11.48 23.40 31.48
N GLN A 89 -11.41 24.63 31.99
CA GLN A 89 -11.92 24.97 33.32
C GLN A 89 -13.44 24.73 33.41
N ASP A 90 -14.16 25.15 32.39
CA ASP A 90 -15.61 24.98 32.23
C ASP A 90 -16.02 23.50 32.19
N LEU A 91 -15.25 22.66 31.49
CA LEU A 91 -15.47 21.22 31.44
C LEU A 91 -15.18 20.58 32.80
N THR A 92 -14.08 20.94 33.43
CA THR A 92 -13.68 20.43 34.76
C THR A 92 -14.75 20.72 35.81
N ALA A 93 -15.19 21.98 35.92
CA ALA A 93 -16.23 22.37 36.86
C ALA A 93 -17.56 21.63 36.61
N TRP A 94 -17.88 21.37 35.34
CA TRP A 94 -19.07 20.61 34.97
C TRP A 94 -18.94 19.12 35.28
N VAL A 95 -17.76 18.52 35.09
CA VAL A 95 -17.51 17.11 35.45
C VAL A 95 -17.60 16.93 36.97
N ASP A 96 -17.09 17.86 37.77
CA ASP A 96 -17.22 17.81 39.23
C ASP A 96 -18.67 17.94 39.69
N TRP A 97 -19.45 18.81 39.04
CA TRP A 97 -20.90 18.89 39.23
C TRP A 97 -21.57 17.55 38.85
N LEU A 98 -21.23 16.99 37.69
CA LEU A 98 -21.80 15.71 37.22
C LEU A 98 -21.53 14.58 38.21
N ARG A 99 -20.30 14.50 38.76
CA ARG A 99 -19.90 13.54 39.78
C ARG A 99 -20.74 13.65 41.04
N THR A 100 -20.97 14.89 41.48
CA THR A 100 -21.72 15.16 42.71
C THR A 100 -23.22 14.85 42.56
N HIS A 101 -23.78 15.01 41.36
CA HIS A 101 -25.23 14.95 41.15
C HIS A 101 -25.76 13.66 40.51
N TYR A 102 -24.97 12.98 39.67
CA TYR A 102 -25.41 11.75 38.97
C TYR A 102 -24.54 10.54 39.32
N VAL A 103 -23.24 10.75 39.47
CA VAL A 103 -22.26 9.67 39.52
C VAL A 103 -21.83 9.38 40.96
N THR A 104 -22.81 9.20 41.85
CA THR A 104 -22.56 8.98 43.28
C THR A 104 -22.27 7.52 43.63
N GLN A 105 -22.44 6.60 42.67
CA GLN A 105 -22.20 5.18 42.86
C GLN A 105 -20.75 4.83 42.51
N PRO A 106 -20.04 4.03 43.34
CA PRO A 106 -18.64 3.67 43.09
C PRO A 106 -18.39 3.09 41.69
N GLN A 107 -19.32 2.25 41.21
CA GLN A 107 -19.20 1.58 39.92
C GLN A 107 -19.42 2.47 38.68
N LEU A 108 -19.88 3.72 38.86
CA LEU A 108 -20.09 4.66 37.76
C LEU A 108 -19.03 5.78 37.75
N HIS A 109 -18.08 5.75 38.69
CA HIS A 109 -17.11 6.80 38.95
C HIS A 109 -16.26 7.18 37.73
N ILE A 110 -16.06 8.48 37.53
CA ILE A 110 -15.10 9.04 36.57
C ILE A 110 -13.82 9.36 37.35
N ALA A 111 -12.69 8.75 37.03
CA ALA A 111 -11.45 8.98 37.77
C ALA A 111 -10.94 10.43 37.65
N PRO A 112 -10.27 11.01 38.68
CA PRO A 112 -9.76 12.38 38.64
C PRO A 112 -8.73 12.61 37.53
N CYS A 113 -8.06 11.56 37.05
CA CYS A 113 -7.11 11.62 35.94
C CYS A 113 -7.75 11.72 34.54
N TRP A 114 -9.08 11.85 34.43
CA TRP A 114 -9.78 11.96 33.14
C TRP A 114 -9.17 12.95 32.14
N PRO A 115 -8.55 14.10 32.52
CA PRO A 115 -7.95 15.00 31.54
C PRO A 115 -6.76 14.40 30.79
N ALA A 116 -6.12 13.36 31.35
CA ALA A 116 -4.98 12.66 30.74
C ALA A 116 -5.40 11.58 29.73
N HIS A 117 -6.70 11.26 29.66
CA HIS A 117 -7.23 10.24 28.75
C HIS A 117 -7.97 10.90 27.58
N GLY A 118 -7.34 10.94 26.41
CA GLY A 118 -7.78 11.76 25.29
C GLY A 118 -9.21 11.43 24.85
N GLY A 119 -9.54 10.15 24.73
CA GLY A 119 -10.89 9.77 24.33
C GLY A 119 -11.95 10.03 25.42
N VAL A 120 -11.59 9.95 26.71
CA VAL A 120 -12.51 10.31 27.80
C VAL A 120 -12.82 11.80 27.79
N VAL A 121 -11.83 12.65 27.49
CA VAL A 121 -12.02 14.10 27.31
C VAL A 121 -13.04 14.38 26.22
N GLU A 122 -12.91 13.73 25.05
CA GLU A 122 -13.82 13.94 23.92
C GLU A 122 -15.27 13.52 24.26
N GLU A 123 -15.43 12.38 24.94
CA GLU A 123 -16.73 11.89 25.40
C GLU A 123 -17.41 12.85 26.38
N LEU A 124 -16.67 13.34 27.38
CA LEU A 124 -17.18 14.27 28.38
C LEU A 124 -17.48 15.65 27.78
N ALA A 125 -16.64 16.13 26.85
CA ALA A 125 -16.86 17.39 26.15
C ALA A 125 -18.14 17.34 25.28
N ALA A 126 -18.36 16.22 24.56
CA ALA A 126 -19.58 15.99 23.79
C ALA A 126 -20.81 15.90 24.70
N LEU A 127 -20.70 15.17 25.82
CA LEU A 127 -21.78 15.03 26.79
C LEU A 127 -22.16 16.37 27.44
N ARG A 128 -21.17 17.20 27.81
CA ARG A 128 -21.40 18.56 28.32
C ARG A 128 -22.08 19.44 27.28
N SER A 129 -21.64 19.36 26.02
CA SER A 129 -22.19 20.17 24.94
C SER A 129 -23.66 19.83 24.68
N SER A 130 -24.02 18.54 24.68
CA SER A 130 -25.42 18.10 24.59
C SER A 130 -26.25 18.49 25.81
N TRP A 131 -25.69 18.39 27.02
CA TRP A 131 -26.35 18.85 28.25
C TRP A 131 -26.68 20.35 28.18
N ARG A 132 -25.70 21.20 27.83
CA ARG A 132 -25.91 22.65 27.69
C ARG A 132 -27.00 22.97 26.68
N ALA A 133 -27.01 22.27 25.54
CA ALA A 133 -28.02 22.46 24.51
C ALA A 133 -29.42 22.03 25.00
N ALA A 134 -29.52 20.93 25.75
CA ALA A 134 -30.78 20.45 26.33
C ALA A 134 -31.30 21.41 27.40
N THR A 135 -30.44 21.83 28.35
CA THR A 135 -30.80 22.80 29.40
C THR A 135 -31.23 24.14 28.82
N GLN A 136 -30.55 24.64 27.77
CA GLN A 136 -30.94 25.89 27.12
C GLN A 136 -32.33 25.79 26.47
N ARG A 137 -32.66 24.66 25.84
CA ARG A 137 -33.99 24.44 25.24
C ARG A 137 -35.07 24.27 26.30
N ASP A 138 -34.75 23.69 27.45
CA ASP A 138 -35.68 23.52 28.57
C ASP A 138 -36.12 24.86 29.19
N THR A 139 -35.34 25.93 28.97
CA THR A 139 -35.75 27.30 29.36
C THR A 139 -36.81 27.91 28.44
N ASP A 140 -37.08 27.33 27.27
CA ASP A 140 -38.14 27.76 26.35
C ASP A 140 -39.48 27.11 26.75
N PRO A 141 -40.50 27.88 27.20
CA PRO A 141 -41.80 27.37 27.61
C PRO A 141 -42.51 26.50 26.56
N ALA A 142 -42.19 26.67 25.27
CA ALA A 142 -42.77 25.88 24.19
C ALA A 142 -42.09 24.52 23.98
N ARG A 143 -40.96 24.24 24.64
CA ARG A 143 -40.13 23.03 24.46
C ARG A 143 -39.73 22.35 25.78
N VAL A 144 -40.37 22.73 26.89
CA VAL A 144 -40.06 22.23 28.23
C VAL A 144 -40.20 20.70 28.31
N GLY A 145 -39.18 20.06 28.88
CA GLY A 145 -39.20 18.71 29.41
C GLY A 145 -38.68 17.60 28.49
N SER A 146 -38.80 17.72 27.16
CA SER A 146 -38.47 16.58 26.26
C SER A 146 -36.97 16.35 26.11
N ASP A 147 -36.20 17.41 25.91
CA ASP A 147 -34.78 17.29 25.53
C ASP A 147 -33.89 16.94 26.71
N LEU A 148 -34.20 17.47 27.90
CA LEU A 148 -33.45 17.13 29.12
C LEU A 148 -33.76 15.70 29.58
N ALA A 149 -35.03 15.27 29.50
CA ALA A 149 -35.40 13.87 29.76
C ALA A 149 -34.71 12.92 28.75
N HIS A 150 -34.66 13.30 27.48
CA HIS A 150 -33.93 12.54 26.46
C HIS A 150 -32.44 12.45 26.79
N TRP A 151 -31.81 13.55 27.21
CA TRP A 151 -30.40 13.57 27.61
C TRP A 151 -30.11 12.60 28.77
N HIS A 152 -30.97 12.59 29.80
CA HIS A 152 -30.81 11.64 30.92
C HIS A 152 -30.93 10.18 30.49
N GLN A 153 -31.91 9.87 29.63
CA GLN A 153 -32.22 8.49 29.26
C GLN A 153 -31.25 7.93 28.21
N ASN A 154 -30.82 8.76 27.25
CA ASN A 154 -30.16 8.27 26.04
C ASN A 154 -28.70 8.72 25.89
N LEU A 155 -28.27 9.76 26.61
CA LEU A 155 -26.93 10.32 26.45
C LEU A 155 -26.07 10.12 27.69
N LEU A 156 -26.59 10.48 28.87
CA LEU A 156 -25.83 10.40 30.13
C LEU A 156 -25.33 8.98 30.40
N TRP A 157 -26.23 8.05 30.70
CA TRP A 157 -25.83 6.71 31.15
C TRP A 157 -25.07 5.92 30.10
N PRO A 158 -25.46 5.90 28.81
CA PRO A 158 -24.68 5.21 27.78
C PRO A 158 -23.26 5.78 27.60
N THR A 159 -23.06 7.08 27.82
CA THR A 159 -21.73 7.68 27.74
C THR A 159 -20.87 7.31 28.94
N ILE A 160 -21.42 7.36 30.15
CA ILE A 160 -20.70 6.90 31.36
C ILE A 160 -20.32 5.42 31.24
N GLU A 161 -21.21 4.58 30.74
CA GLU A 161 -20.93 3.16 30.53
C GLU A 161 -19.83 2.95 29.47
N ARG A 162 -19.86 3.69 28.36
CA ARG A 162 -18.82 3.64 27.32
C ARG A 162 -17.45 4.09 27.85
N ILE A 163 -17.41 5.15 28.66
CA ILE A 163 -16.19 5.60 29.33
C ILE A 163 -15.61 4.47 30.20
N ARG A 164 -16.47 3.77 30.94
CA ARG A 164 -16.05 2.66 31.81
C ARG A 164 -15.57 1.42 31.04
N LEU A 165 -16.23 1.07 29.94
CA LEU A 165 -15.96 -0.17 29.20
C LEU A 165 -14.79 -0.05 28.22
N ASN A 166 -14.60 1.11 27.61
CA ASN A 166 -13.69 1.27 26.48
C ASN A 166 -12.37 1.96 26.84
N TYR A 167 -12.24 2.52 28.05
CA TYR A 167 -11.05 3.24 28.47
C TYR A 167 -10.49 2.63 29.76
N PRO A 168 -9.16 2.49 29.88
CA PRO A 168 -8.50 1.91 31.07
C PRO A 168 -8.53 2.84 32.29
N ILE A 169 -9.37 3.88 32.28
CA ILE A 169 -9.46 4.90 33.32
C ILE A 169 -9.92 4.34 34.68
N ALA A 170 -10.64 3.22 34.70
CA ALA A 170 -11.06 2.56 35.93
C ALA A 170 -9.88 2.00 36.75
N GLU A 171 -8.76 1.72 36.11
CA GLU A 171 -7.56 1.15 36.76
C GLU A 171 -6.64 2.24 37.35
N CYS A 172 -6.93 3.52 37.08
CA CYS A 172 -6.11 4.66 37.49
C CYS A 172 -6.37 5.16 38.92
N GLU A 173 -7.03 4.37 39.79
CA GLU A 173 -7.35 4.79 41.17
C GLU A 173 -6.12 4.88 42.09
N ALA A 174 -5.08 4.08 41.83
CA ALA A 174 -3.85 4.03 42.63
C ALA A 174 -2.63 4.53 41.85
N ASP A 175 -2.49 4.10 40.59
CA ASP A 175 -1.38 4.46 39.72
C ASP A 175 -1.91 4.86 38.35
N HIS A 176 -1.57 6.07 37.89
CA HIS A 176 -2.01 6.55 36.58
C HIS A 176 -1.26 5.84 35.46
N ILE A 177 -2.02 5.23 34.54
CA ILE A 177 -1.49 4.62 33.32
C ILE A 177 -1.93 5.50 32.14
N PRO A 178 -1.01 6.14 31.40
CA PRO A 178 -1.35 6.91 30.20
C PRO A 178 -2.05 6.04 29.15
N ASP A 179 -2.88 6.66 28.31
CA ASP A 179 -3.44 5.95 27.16
C ASP A 179 -2.29 5.44 26.27
N PRO A 180 -2.33 4.16 25.84
CA PRO A 180 -1.35 3.67 24.89
C PRO A 180 -1.42 4.50 23.61
N PRO A 181 -0.27 4.82 22.99
CA PRO A 181 -0.29 5.57 21.74
C PRO A 181 -1.09 4.81 20.69
N ALA A 182 -1.94 5.53 19.95
CA ALA A 182 -2.65 4.94 18.83
C ALA A 182 -1.63 4.36 17.84
N GLN A 183 -1.76 3.07 17.54
CA GLN A 183 -0.95 2.47 16.50
C GLN A 183 -1.52 2.89 15.14
N PRO A 184 -0.74 3.60 14.31
CA PRO A 184 -1.21 3.97 12.99
C PRO A 184 -1.49 2.70 12.18
N THR A 185 -2.40 2.81 11.21
CA THR A 185 -2.61 1.73 10.25
C THR A 185 -1.29 1.45 9.54
N ASP A 186 -0.87 0.19 9.53
CA ASP A 186 0.25 -0.27 8.73
C ASP A 186 -0.10 -0.15 7.24
N ILE A 187 0.41 0.90 6.61
CA ILE A 187 0.13 1.23 5.21
C ILE A 187 0.77 0.20 4.27
N ASP A 188 1.89 -0.41 4.66
CA ASP A 188 2.57 -1.41 3.85
C ASP A 188 1.79 -2.73 3.86
N ALA A 189 1.28 -3.14 5.02
CA ALA A 189 0.37 -4.28 5.13
C ALA A 189 -0.92 -4.03 4.34
N LEU A 190 -1.51 -2.83 4.43
CA LEU A 190 -2.71 -2.48 3.67
C LEU A 190 -2.45 -2.55 2.17
N THR A 191 -1.36 -1.94 1.70
CA THR A 191 -0.94 -1.97 0.29
C THR A 191 -0.76 -3.42 -0.20
N THR A 192 -0.15 -4.26 0.63
CA THR A 192 0.05 -5.69 0.33
C THR A 192 -1.29 -6.41 0.16
N VAL A 193 -2.22 -6.26 1.10
CA VAL A 193 -3.55 -6.86 1.03
C VAL A 193 -4.32 -6.37 -0.20
N MET A 194 -4.23 -5.08 -0.52
CA MET A 194 -4.84 -4.51 -1.72
C MET A 194 -4.27 -5.12 -3.01
N ALA A 195 -2.95 -5.31 -3.09
CA ALA A 195 -2.29 -5.93 -4.22
C ALA A 195 -2.69 -7.41 -4.38
N GLU A 196 -2.76 -8.15 -3.27
CA GLU A 196 -3.22 -9.55 -3.27
C GLU A 196 -4.69 -9.66 -3.70
N ALA A 197 -5.55 -8.78 -3.21
CA ALA A 197 -6.95 -8.72 -3.60
C ALA A 197 -7.11 -8.41 -5.10
N ALA A 198 -6.31 -7.47 -5.64
CA ALA A 198 -6.28 -7.17 -7.06
C ALA A 198 -5.79 -8.36 -7.89
N ALA A 199 -4.74 -9.06 -7.45
CA ALA A 199 -4.26 -10.28 -8.09
C ALA A 199 -5.29 -11.41 -8.03
N GLY A 200 -6.03 -11.53 -6.92
CA GLY A 200 -7.13 -12.47 -6.73
C GLY A 200 -8.26 -12.23 -7.73
N ARG A 201 -8.67 -10.97 -7.92
CA ARG A 201 -9.67 -10.59 -8.94
C ARG A 201 -9.22 -10.98 -10.35
N ARG A 202 -7.99 -10.64 -10.74
CA ARG A 202 -7.44 -11.01 -12.05
C ARG A 202 -7.44 -12.52 -12.30
N ARG A 203 -7.03 -13.32 -11.31
CA ARG A 203 -7.06 -14.80 -11.41
C ARG A 203 -8.47 -15.37 -11.54
N TRP A 204 -9.44 -14.76 -10.87
CA TRP A 204 -10.83 -15.21 -10.94
C TRP A 204 -11.44 -14.86 -12.30
N GLU A 205 -11.18 -13.65 -12.83
CA GLU A 205 -11.61 -13.24 -14.17
C GLU A 205 -10.98 -14.14 -15.24
N SER A 206 -9.68 -14.41 -15.16
CA SER A 206 -8.98 -15.23 -16.16
C SER A 206 -9.43 -16.69 -16.24
N ARG A 207 -10.14 -17.19 -15.22
CA ARG A 207 -10.75 -18.53 -15.24
C ARG A 207 -12.10 -18.57 -15.95
N ARG A 208 -12.75 -17.43 -16.17
CA ARG A 208 -14.07 -17.36 -16.82
C ARG A 208 -13.99 -17.30 -18.33
N PHE A 209 -12.90 -16.75 -18.87
CA PHE A 209 -12.74 -16.55 -20.30
C PHE A 209 -11.88 -17.63 -20.94
N THR A 210 -12.16 -17.90 -22.22
CA THR A 210 -11.21 -18.58 -23.11
C THR A 210 -10.40 -17.52 -23.84
N TYR A 211 -9.08 -17.68 -23.90
CA TYR A 211 -8.17 -16.69 -24.50
C TYR A 211 -7.54 -17.21 -25.79
N GLY A 212 -7.29 -16.31 -26.73
CA GLY A 212 -6.59 -16.61 -27.98
C GLY A 212 -5.76 -15.44 -28.48
N LEU A 213 -4.66 -15.75 -29.15
CA LEU A 213 -3.78 -14.77 -29.79
C LEU A 213 -3.97 -14.76 -31.29
N GLU A 214 -4.04 -13.57 -31.85
CA GLU A 214 -3.84 -13.40 -33.29
C GLU A 214 -2.32 -13.34 -33.55
N ALA A 215 -1.78 -14.38 -34.18
CA ALA A 215 -0.34 -14.53 -34.36
C ALA A 215 0.03 -15.02 -35.77
N ASP A 216 -0.81 -14.72 -36.76
CA ASP A 216 -0.48 -14.94 -38.17
C ASP A 216 0.65 -14.01 -38.64
N ALA A 217 1.42 -14.48 -39.62
CA ALA A 217 2.54 -13.73 -40.18
C ALA A 217 2.10 -12.30 -40.57
N PRO A 218 2.85 -11.27 -40.16
CA PRO A 218 4.22 -11.31 -39.63
C PRO A 218 4.33 -11.42 -38.10
N TYR A 219 3.24 -11.72 -37.39
CA TYR A 219 3.23 -11.91 -35.93
C TYR A 219 3.56 -13.35 -35.56
N THR A 220 3.84 -13.57 -34.28
CA THR A 220 4.12 -14.91 -33.73
C THR A 220 3.54 -15.03 -32.31
N PRO A 221 3.38 -16.22 -31.74
CA PRO A 221 2.92 -16.35 -30.35
C PRO A 221 3.84 -15.67 -29.32
N GLY A 222 5.11 -15.45 -29.66
CA GLY A 222 6.06 -14.69 -28.84
C GLY A 222 5.93 -13.17 -28.98
N ARG A 223 5.36 -12.70 -30.10
CA ARG A 223 5.10 -11.30 -30.43
C ARG A 223 3.74 -11.19 -31.16
N PRO A 224 2.63 -11.36 -30.43
CA PRO A 224 1.30 -11.43 -31.01
C PRO A 224 0.82 -10.07 -31.55
N GLY A 225 -0.13 -10.12 -32.49
CA GLY A 225 -0.75 -8.94 -33.08
C GLY A 225 -1.99 -8.46 -32.33
N ALA A 226 -2.67 -9.34 -31.60
CA ALA A 226 -3.80 -9.01 -30.75
C ALA A 226 -4.05 -10.09 -29.68
N LEU A 227 -4.65 -9.68 -28.55
CA LEU A 227 -5.16 -10.59 -27.52
C LEU A 227 -6.69 -10.55 -27.52
N TRP A 228 -7.29 -11.73 -27.60
CA TRP A 228 -8.73 -11.92 -27.57
C TRP A 228 -9.13 -12.77 -26.38
N ARG A 229 -10.31 -12.49 -25.83
CA ARG A 229 -10.96 -13.35 -24.83
C ARG A 229 -12.45 -13.47 -25.14
N ARG A 230 -13.03 -14.61 -24.78
CA ARG A 230 -14.47 -14.85 -24.98
C ARG A 230 -15.13 -15.57 -23.81
N LEU A 231 -16.39 -15.23 -23.56
CA LEU A 231 -17.27 -15.89 -22.60
C LEU A 231 -18.54 -16.33 -23.33
N GLY A 232 -18.60 -17.59 -23.74
CA GLY A 232 -19.66 -18.06 -24.64
C GLY A 232 -19.52 -17.43 -26.02
N GLU A 233 -20.52 -16.63 -26.40
CA GLU A 233 -20.57 -15.88 -27.67
C GLU A 233 -20.05 -14.45 -27.54
N ASP A 234 -19.86 -13.95 -26.32
CA ASP A 234 -19.40 -12.59 -26.09
C ASP A 234 -17.89 -12.51 -26.32
N TRP A 235 -17.47 -11.63 -27.24
CA TRP A 235 -16.07 -11.41 -27.58
C TRP A 235 -15.56 -10.08 -27.05
N GLU A 236 -14.34 -10.15 -26.51
CA GLU A 236 -13.59 -8.99 -26.06
C GLU A 236 -12.16 -9.05 -26.60
N TYR A 237 -11.58 -7.88 -26.85
CA TYR A 237 -10.18 -7.74 -27.21
C TYR A 237 -9.47 -6.75 -26.30
N LEU A 238 -8.18 -6.93 -26.11
CA LEU A 238 -7.35 -5.96 -25.41
C LEU A 238 -7.00 -4.82 -26.37
N SER A 239 -7.51 -3.62 -26.10
CA SER A 239 -7.08 -2.43 -26.82
C SER A 239 -5.68 -2.05 -26.36
N LEU A 240 -4.76 -1.94 -27.31
CA LEU A 240 -3.40 -1.46 -27.02
C LEU A 240 -3.32 0.07 -26.96
N LEU A 241 -4.46 0.76 -27.04
CA LEU A 241 -4.56 2.22 -27.04
C LEU A 241 -4.77 2.76 -25.64
N ASP A 242 -5.76 2.23 -24.94
CA ASP A 242 -6.08 2.57 -23.55
C ASP A 242 -5.73 1.47 -22.55
N TRP A 243 -5.23 0.32 -23.05
CA TRP A 243 -4.88 -0.84 -22.24
C TRP A 243 -6.08 -1.46 -21.52
N GLN A 244 -7.26 -1.39 -22.13
CA GLN A 244 -8.50 -1.94 -21.58
C GLN A 244 -9.09 -3.03 -22.46
N TRP A 245 -9.90 -3.89 -21.84
CA TRP A 245 -10.70 -4.88 -22.55
C TRP A 245 -11.95 -4.23 -23.10
N HIS A 246 -12.15 -4.31 -24.41
CA HIS A 246 -13.32 -3.76 -25.11
C HIS A 246 -14.18 -4.88 -25.66
N ARG A 247 -15.49 -4.70 -25.56
CA ARG A 247 -16.47 -5.59 -26.20
C ARG A 247 -16.56 -5.29 -27.68
N VAL A 248 -16.58 -6.35 -28.49
CA VAL A 248 -16.71 -6.22 -29.94
C VAL A 248 -18.02 -5.54 -30.33
N GLU A 249 -19.11 -5.82 -29.61
CA GLU A 249 -20.44 -5.23 -29.88
C GLU A 249 -20.49 -3.71 -29.67
N GLU A 250 -19.67 -3.20 -28.75
CA GLU A 250 -19.59 -1.76 -28.44
C GLU A 250 -18.74 -1.02 -29.47
N ASN A 251 -17.80 -1.73 -30.12
CA ASN A 251 -16.96 -1.18 -31.18
C ASN A 251 -17.40 -1.73 -32.55
N GLY A 252 -18.33 -1.03 -33.22
CA GLY A 252 -18.89 -1.43 -34.52
C GLY A 252 -17.91 -1.49 -35.71
N THR A 253 -16.61 -1.27 -35.48
CA THR A 253 -15.56 -1.41 -36.51
C THR A 253 -14.73 -2.69 -36.36
N VAL A 254 -14.83 -3.36 -35.21
CA VAL A 254 -14.07 -4.58 -34.93
C VAL A 254 -14.96 -5.80 -35.19
N HIS A 255 -14.39 -6.82 -35.84
CA HIS A 255 -15.06 -8.09 -36.05
C HIS A 255 -14.31 -9.18 -35.28
N PRO A 256 -15.04 -10.12 -34.63
CA PRO A 256 -14.38 -11.20 -33.91
C PRO A 256 -13.70 -12.13 -34.93
N PRO A 257 -12.47 -12.57 -34.66
CA PRO A 257 -11.78 -13.56 -35.49
C PRO A 257 -12.48 -14.92 -35.36
N LYS A 258 -12.26 -15.81 -36.34
CA LYS A 258 -12.76 -17.18 -36.18
C LYS A 258 -11.93 -17.89 -35.10
N PRO A 259 -12.56 -18.68 -34.21
CA PRO A 259 -11.85 -19.38 -33.15
C PRO A 259 -10.68 -20.24 -33.64
N GLU A 260 -10.81 -20.86 -34.82
CA GLU A 260 -9.78 -21.68 -35.45
C GLU A 260 -8.55 -20.90 -35.95
N ASP A 261 -8.68 -19.58 -36.16
CA ASP A 261 -7.60 -18.70 -36.60
C ASP A 261 -6.79 -18.16 -35.39
N LEU A 262 -7.24 -18.42 -34.15
CA LEU A 262 -6.57 -17.98 -32.95
C LEU A 262 -5.67 -19.06 -32.34
N HIS A 263 -4.47 -18.66 -31.92
CA HIS A 263 -3.61 -19.50 -31.12
C HIS A 263 -4.11 -19.54 -29.67
N PRO A 264 -4.55 -20.69 -29.14
CA PRO A 264 -5.11 -20.77 -27.79
C PRO A 264 -4.04 -20.49 -26.73
N VAL A 265 -4.41 -19.74 -25.69
CA VAL A 265 -3.53 -19.47 -24.54
C VAL A 265 -4.26 -19.64 -23.22
N THR A 266 -3.51 -19.97 -22.17
CA THR A 266 -4.06 -20.06 -20.81
C THR A 266 -4.37 -18.66 -20.28
N GLY A 267 -5.31 -18.57 -19.32
CA GLY A 267 -5.60 -17.30 -18.64
C GLY A 267 -4.38 -16.71 -17.93
N GLU A 268 -3.48 -17.56 -17.40
CA GLU A 268 -2.21 -17.12 -16.81
C GLU A 268 -1.30 -16.48 -17.86
N ARG A 269 -1.16 -17.11 -19.02
CA ARG A 269 -0.37 -16.55 -20.13
C ARG A 269 -0.96 -15.25 -20.66
N ALA A 270 -2.29 -15.13 -20.71
CA ALA A 270 -2.95 -13.90 -21.08
C ALA A 270 -2.63 -12.75 -20.11
N VAL A 271 -2.63 -13.02 -18.80
CA VAL A 271 -2.24 -12.03 -17.76
C VAL A 271 -0.78 -11.60 -17.91
N GLU A 272 0.14 -12.54 -18.21
CA GLU A 272 1.54 -12.20 -18.48
C GLU A 272 1.69 -11.27 -19.70
N LEU A 273 0.92 -11.54 -20.76
CA LEU A 273 0.95 -10.73 -21.98
C LEU A 273 0.30 -9.36 -21.77
N GLU A 274 -0.77 -9.27 -20.97
CA GLU A 274 -1.39 -8.00 -20.55
C GLU A 274 -0.46 -7.17 -19.65
N ALA A 275 0.41 -7.80 -18.87
CA ALA A 275 1.41 -7.09 -18.07
C ALA A 275 2.58 -6.56 -18.90
N ASP A 276 2.88 -7.20 -20.05
CA ASP A 276 4.04 -6.87 -20.88
C ASP A 276 3.65 -6.02 -22.09
N ARG A 277 3.48 -4.71 -21.87
CA ARG A 277 3.15 -3.73 -22.91
C ARG A 277 4.14 -3.72 -24.09
N GLN A 278 5.40 -4.05 -23.83
CA GLN A 278 6.47 -3.95 -24.83
C GLN A 278 6.42 -5.08 -25.85
N LYS A 279 5.89 -6.26 -25.48
CA LYS A 279 5.71 -7.38 -26.42
C LYS A 279 4.78 -7.10 -27.59
N TRP A 280 3.98 -6.05 -27.52
CA TRP A 280 3.01 -5.70 -28.54
C TRP A 280 3.50 -4.64 -29.54
N VAL A 281 4.72 -4.15 -29.35
CA VAL A 281 5.32 -3.10 -30.18
C VAL A 281 6.39 -3.70 -31.06
N ARG A 282 6.42 -3.28 -32.32
CA ARG A 282 7.54 -3.52 -33.24
C ARG A 282 8.28 -2.24 -33.49
N TYR A 283 9.60 -2.32 -33.58
CA TYR A 283 10.48 -1.18 -33.79
C TYR A 283 11.29 -1.37 -35.07
N TRP A 284 11.54 -0.26 -35.76
CA TRP A 284 12.41 -0.20 -36.93
C TRP A 284 13.33 1.01 -36.84
N ALA A 285 14.57 0.83 -37.26
CA ALA A 285 15.44 1.93 -37.63
C ALA A 285 15.02 2.45 -39.02
N LEU A 286 14.75 3.75 -39.13
CA LEU A 286 14.34 4.40 -40.37
C LEU A 286 15.52 5.03 -41.08
N TYR A 287 15.74 4.64 -42.33
CA TYR A 287 16.70 5.26 -43.25
C TYR A 287 15.96 5.97 -44.38
N VAL A 288 16.61 6.99 -44.96
CA VAL A 288 16.04 7.78 -46.08
C VAL A 288 15.65 6.86 -47.24
N ASP A 289 16.52 5.93 -47.62
CA ASP A 289 16.27 4.88 -48.61
C ASP A 289 17.26 3.72 -48.42
N GLU A 290 17.16 2.70 -49.27
CA GLU A 290 18.00 1.51 -49.20
C GLU A 290 19.46 1.82 -49.58
N ALA A 291 19.71 2.81 -50.44
CA ALA A 291 21.06 3.18 -50.84
C ALA A 291 21.83 3.82 -49.68
N ALA A 292 21.18 4.71 -48.92
CA ALA A 292 21.73 5.30 -47.71
C ALA A 292 22.11 4.24 -46.67
N HIS A 293 21.21 3.28 -46.41
CA HIS A 293 21.50 2.16 -45.51
C HIS A 293 22.70 1.33 -46.00
N ARG A 294 22.76 0.99 -47.30
CA ARG A 294 23.90 0.24 -47.88
C ARG A 294 25.21 1.02 -47.86
N ALA A 295 25.16 2.35 -47.90
CA ALA A 295 26.32 3.23 -47.77
C ALA A 295 26.83 3.34 -46.32
N GLY A 296 26.10 2.77 -45.35
CA GLY A 296 26.45 2.84 -43.93
C GLY A 296 26.10 4.19 -43.29
N GLU A 297 25.16 4.94 -43.86
CA GLU A 297 24.63 6.14 -43.23
C GLU A 297 23.87 5.79 -41.95
N GLU A 298 23.83 6.72 -40.99
CA GLU A 298 23.09 6.51 -39.74
C GLU A 298 21.57 6.61 -39.97
N PRO A 299 20.75 5.87 -39.20
CA PRO A 299 19.30 5.97 -39.28
C PRO A 299 18.83 7.37 -38.85
N THR A 300 17.83 7.89 -39.55
CA THR A 300 17.24 9.20 -39.32
C THR A 300 16.48 9.27 -37.99
N THR A 301 15.79 8.18 -37.64
CA THR A 301 15.04 8.04 -36.37
C THR A 301 14.57 6.60 -36.17
N VAL A 302 13.84 6.34 -35.09
CA VAL A 302 13.12 5.08 -34.83
C VAL A 302 11.64 5.22 -35.17
N VAL A 303 11.09 4.18 -35.78
CA VAL A 303 9.67 4.01 -36.05
C VAL A 303 9.14 2.85 -35.23
N ARG A 304 7.91 2.95 -34.73
CA ARG A 304 7.23 1.87 -34.04
C ARG A 304 5.84 1.61 -34.61
N ARG A 305 5.37 0.36 -34.50
CA ARG A 305 4.01 -0.07 -34.83
C ARG A 305 3.36 -0.67 -33.60
N ARG A 306 2.16 -0.19 -33.29
CA ARG A 306 1.23 -0.79 -32.32
C ARG A 306 0.00 -1.27 -33.07
N ARG A 307 -0.23 -2.59 -33.08
CA ARG A 307 -1.40 -3.18 -33.76
C ARG A 307 -2.45 -3.52 -32.72
N SER A 308 -3.57 -2.81 -32.76
CA SER A 308 -4.77 -3.15 -32.00
C SER A 308 -5.87 -3.59 -32.98
N PRO A 309 -6.80 -4.49 -32.60
CA PRO A 309 -7.88 -4.94 -33.49
C PRO A 309 -8.68 -3.82 -34.15
N GLU A 310 -8.91 -2.72 -33.45
CA GLU A 310 -9.62 -1.54 -33.91
C GLU A 310 -8.78 -0.64 -34.83
N ARG A 311 -7.44 -0.65 -34.68
CA ARG A 311 -6.57 0.23 -35.46
C ARG A 311 -5.08 -0.13 -35.32
N THR A 312 -4.35 0.03 -36.41
CA THR A 312 -2.88 0.03 -36.41
C THR A 312 -2.35 1.46 -36.32
N TYR A 313 -1.38 1.70 -35.44
CA TYR A 313 -0.68 2.97 -35.28
C TYR A 313 0.78 2.81 -35.64
N ASP A 314 1.19 3.54 -36.67
CA ASP A 314 2.58 3.70 -37.05
C ASP A 314 3.04 5.07 -36.59
N GLU A 315 4.10 5.11 -35.79
CA GLU A 315 4.61 6.34 -35.19
C GLU A 315 6.12 6.45 -35.42
N ALA A 316 6.60 7.62 -35.81
CA ALA A 316 8.02 7.95 -35.83
C ALA A 316 8.37 8.82 -34.63
N PHE A 317 9.54 8.63 -34.04
CA PHE A 317 10.03 9.55 -33.02
C PHE A 317 10.55 10.82 -33.68
N THR A 318 10.07 11.96 -33.23
CA THR A 318 10.32 13.26 -33.88
C THR A 318 11.21 14.16 -33.03
N VAL A 319 11.70 15.25 -33.63
CA VAL A 319 12.57 16.26 -32.98
C VAL A 319 11.92 16.90 -31.74
N GLY A 320 10.59 16.82 -31.60
CA GLY A 320 9.87 17.27 -30.40
C GLY A 320 9.94 16.30 -29.22
N ASN A 321 10.73 15.22 -29.29
CA ASN A 321 10.79 14.12 -28.33
C ASN A 321 9.43 13.46 -28.10
N VAL A 322 8.63 13.37 -29.16
CA VAL A 322 7.30 12.77 -29.16
C VAL A 322 7.16 11.79 -30.31
N TRP A 323 6.40 10.73 -30.05
CA TRP A 323 5.90 9.81 -31.07
C TRP A 323 4.79 10.50 -31.85
N ALA A 324 4.98 10.63 -33.17
CA ALA A 324 3.98 11.22 -34.06
C ALA A 324 3.59 10.24 -35.17
N PRO A 325 2.35 10.27 -35.67
CA PRO A 325 1.92 9.41 -36.76
C PRO A 325 2.85 9.48 -37.98
N THR A 326 3.15 8.34 -38.59
CA THR A 326 3.98 8.23 -39.80
C THR A 326 3.38 7.28 -40.82
N THR A 327 3.69 7.48 -42.10
CA THR A 327 3.37 6.55 -43.19
C THR A 327 4.54 5.63 -43.53
N ALA A 328 5.71 5.81 -42.92
CA ALA A 328 6.94 5.13 -43.34
C ALA A 328 6.84 3.60 -43.36
N VAL A 329 6.13 3.00 -42.40
CA VAL A 329 5.92 1.54 -42.39
C VAL A 329 4.99 1.10 -43.52
N PHE A 330 3.95 1.87 -43.81
CA PHE A 330 3.08 1.61 -44.96
C PHE A 330 3.85 1.74 -46.28
N ASP A 331 4.57 2.86 -46.46
CA ASP A 331 5.32 3.16 -47.69
C ASP A 331 6.46 2.16 -47.96
N PHE A 332 7.07 1.60 -46.90
CA PHE A 332 8.09 0.55 -47.03
C PHE A 332 7.53 -0.77 -47.59
N PHE A 333 6.29 -1.12 -47.25
CA PHE A 333 5.63 -2.35 -47.73
C PHE A 333 4.79 -2.12 -49.01
N ASP A 334 4.55 -0.86 -49.41
CA ASP A 334 3.85 -0.52 -50.66
C ASP A 334 4.81 -0.59 -51.86
N PRO A 335 4.51 -1.37 -52.92
CA PRO A 335 5.35 -1.45 -54.12
C PRO A 335 5.30 -0.20 -55.03
N ARG A 336 4.46 0.81 -54.73
CA ARG A 336 4.20 1.96 -55.61
C ARG A 336 5.22 3.12 -55.56
N PRO A 337 5.85 3.48 -54.42
CA PRO A 337 6.78 4.59 -54.37
C PRO A 337 8.04 4.29 -55.19
N SER A 338 8.51 5.28 -55.97
CA SER A 338 9.76 5.14 -56.73
C SER A 338 11.02 5.17 -55.87
N ASN A 339 10.92 5.67 -54.63
CA ASN A 339 11.99 5.65 -53.63
C ASN A 339 11.38 5.53 -52.22
N PRO A 340 10.97 4.31 -51.79
CA PRO A 340 10.40 4.11 -50.46
C PRO A 340 11.47 4.28 -49.38
N PRO A 341 11.08 4.73 -48.17
CA PRO A 341 11.99 4.71 -47.02
C PRO A 341 12.45 3.28 -46.75
N HIS A 342 13.66 3.10 -46.20
CA HIS A 342 14.15 1.76 -45.85
C HIS A 342 14.05 1.53 -44.34
N LEU A 343 13.44 0.41 -43.96
CA LEU A 343 13.25 0.03 -42.57
C LEU A 343 14.03 -1.24 -42.23
N VAL A 344 14.77 -1.20 -41.14
CA VAL A 344 15.44 -2.38 -40.55
C VAL A 344 14.78 -2.68 -39.22
N GLU A 345 14.21 -3.87 -39.06
CA GLU A 345 13.58 -4.26 -37.78
C GLU A 345 14.65 -4.40 -36.70
N ILE A 346 14.38 -3.81 -35.54
CA ILE A 346 15.28 -3.77 -34.39
C ILE A 346 14.53 -4.20 -33.13
N ASP A 347 15.26 -4.58 -32.09
CA ASP A 347 14.67 -4.82 -30.77
C ASP A 347 14.47 -3.51 -29.98
N ARG A 348 13.83 -3.62 -28.81
CA ARG A 348 13.57 -2.46 -27.94
C ARG A 348 14.86 -1.82 -27.46
N ASP A 349 15.84 -2.63 -27.05
CA ASP A 349 17.06 -2.10 -26.44
C ASP A 349 17.90 -1.37 -27.50
N GLU A 350 17.87 -1.85 -28.74
CA GLU A 350 18.45 -1.16 -29.89
C GLU A 350 17.69 0.10 -30.25
N ALA A 351 16.35 0.08 -30.23
CA ALA A 351 15.54 1.28 -30.39
C ALA A 351 15.88 2.36 -29.34
N GLU A 352 16.01 1.97 -28.07
CA GLU A 352 16.36 2.88 -26.99
C GLU A 352 17.77 3.46 -27.17
N ARG A 353 18.75 2.62 -27.57
CA ARG A 353 20.11 3.08 -27.88
C ARG A 353 20.13 4.07 -29.04
N LEU A 354 19.37 3.81 -30.11
CA LEU A 354 19.27 4.70 -31.26
C LEU A 354 18.59 6.02 -30.92
N LEU A 355 17.51 5.99 -30.12
CA LEU A 355 16.85 7.20 -29.65
C LEU A 355 17.76 8.04 -28.75
N TYR A 356 18.59 7.40 -27.94
CA TYR A 356 19.61 8.10 -27.17
C TYR A 356 20.70 8.72 -28.06
N SER A 357 21.21 7.98 -29.06
CA SER A 357 22.28 8.50 -29.92
C SER A 357 21.80 9.62 -30.86
N VAL A 358 20.61 9.47 -31.44
CA VAL A 358 20.06 10.40 -32.45
C VAL A 358 19.36 11.59 -31.79
N CYS A 359 18.61 11.37 -30.71
CA CYS A 359 17.75 12.39 -30.09
C CYS A 359 18.19 12.80 -28.68
N GLY A 360 19.13 12.09 -28.04
CA GLY A 360 19.57 12.38 -26.67
C GLY A 360 18.53 12.04 -25.60
N VAL A 361 17.56 11.18 -25.89
CA VAL A 361 16.45 10.84 -24.98
C VAL A 361 16.59 9.41 -24.46
N LEU A 362 16.29 9.21 -23.18
CA LEU A 362 16.13 7.91 -22.54
C LEU A 362 14.68 7.72 -22.05
N GLY A 363 14.21 6.49 -21.99
CA GLY A 363 12.85 6.11 -21.62
C GLY A 363 11.81 6.30 -22.72
N ALA A 364 12.22 6.61 -23.96
CA ALA A 364 11.29 6.93 -25.04
C ALA A 364 10.47 5.71 -25.50
N THR A 365 10.95 4.49 -25.22
CA THR A 365 10.21 3.25 -25.51
C THR A 365 9.23 2.83 -24.40
N GLU A 366 9.21 3.50 -23.24
CA GLU A 366 8.28 3.15 -22.15
C GLU A 366 6.81 3.45 -22.53
N LEU A 367 5.88 2.56 -22.13
CA LEU A 367 4.46 2.58 -22.50
C LEU A 367 3.53 2.56 -21.29
#